data_AF-K1UG44-F1
#
_entry.id   AF-K1UG44-F1
#
_cell.length_a   1.000
_cell.length_b   1.000
_cell.length_c   1.000
_cell.angle_alpha   90.00
_cell.angle_beta   90.00
_cell.angle_gamma   90.00
#
_symmetry.space_group_name_H-M   'P 1'
#
loop_
_entity.id
_entity.type
_entity.pdbx_description
1 polymer ?
#
loop_
_entity_poly.entity_id
_entity_poly.type
_entity_poly.pdbx_seq_one_letter_code
_entity_poly.pdbx_strand_id
1 'polypeptide(L)'
;MQEIAAGRAFFRAMGYDDVKIGDTVTLDYRAGMQSEYKPEEFVVSGILYDRDEYTIEASYVAFGSQEFYDEHVAENDRQYN
;
A
#
# COMPACT_ATOMS: atom_id res chain seq x y z
N MET A 1 13.83 0.90 -4.80
CA MET A 1 12.76 1.87 -5.14
C MET A 1 11.48 1.21 -4.67
N GLN A 2 10.64 1.88 -3.88
CA GLN A 2 9.50 1.22 -3.23
C GLN A 2 8.33 1.17 -4.21
N GLU A 3 7.72 0.00 -4.35
CA GLU A 3 6.63 -0.23 -5.29
C GLU A 3 5.34 -0.59 -4.57
N ILE A 4 4.22 -0.13 -5.10
CA ILE A 4 2.88 -0.44 -4.56
C ILE A 4 1.92 -0.87 -5.66
N ALA A 5 1.18 -1.95 -5.38
CA ALA A 5 0.02 -2.35 -6.16
C ALA A 5 -1.23 -2.39 -5.27
N ALA A 6 -2.27 -1.63 -5.64
CA ALA A 6 -3.52 -1.54 -4.89
C ALA A 6 -4.73 -1.36 -5.81
N GLY A 7 -5.93 -1.49 -5.25
CA GLY A 7 -7.18 -1.23 -5.96
C GLY A 7 -7.36 0.24 -6.32
N ARG A 8 -8.16 0.54 -7.35
CA ARG A 8 -8.44 1.92 -7.76
C ARG A 8 -9.17 2.70 -6.65
N ALA A 9 -10.03 2.04 -5.87
CA ALA A 9 -10.68 2.64 -4.71
C ALA A 9 -9.69 3.12 -3.63
N PHE A 10 -8.61 2.38 -3.37
CA PHE A 10 -7.58 2.78 -2.40
C PHE A 10 -6.90 4.09 -2.81
N PHE A 11 -6.42 4.16 -4.06
CA PHE A 11 -5.75 5.36 -4.56
C PHE A 11 -6.67 6.58 -4.56
N ARG A 12 -7.95 6.40 -4.93
CA ARG A 12 -8.97 7.45 -4.82
C ARG A 12 -9.19 7.93 -3.39
N ALA A 13 -9.27 7.00 -2.43
CA ALA A 13 -9.41 7.36 -1.01
C ALA A 13 -8.22 8.17 -0.47
N MET A 14 -7.03 7.95 -1.04
CA MET A 14 -5.82 8.72 -0.75
C MET A 14 -5.72 10.04 -1.54
N GLY A 15 -6.68 10.35 -2.42
CA GLY A 15 -6.74 11.58 -3.21
C GLY A 15 -6.18 11.48 -4.63
N TYR A 16 -5.87 10.26 -5.11
CA TYR A 16 -5.33 10.01 -6.45
C TYR A 16 -6.40 9.37 -7.37
N ASP A 17 -7.15 10.22 -8.08
CA ASP A 17 -8.32 9.79 -8.88
C ASP A 17 -8.01 9.07 -10.21
N ASP A 18 -6.93 9.46 -10.88
CA ASP A 18 -6.48 8.91 -12.18
C ASP A 18 -5.05 8.39 -12.14
N VAL A 19 -4.73 7.64 -11.08
CA VAL A 19 -3.40 7.02 -10.91
C VAL A 19 -3.10 6.03 -12.04
N LYS A 20 -1.83 5.99 -12.47
CA LYS A 20 -1.32 5.11 -13.52
C LYS A 20 -0.10 4.33 -13.03
N ILE A 21 0.15 3.18 -13.64
CA ILE A 21 1.37 2.42 -13.41
C ILE A 21 2.56 3.30 -13.83
N GLY A 22 3.55 3.42 -12.94
CA GLY A 22 4.72 4.30 -13.10
C GLY A 22 4.58 5.66 -12.42
N ASP A 23 3.38 6.04 -11.94
CA ASP A 23 3.22 7.26 -11.14
C ASP A 23 3.84 7.09 -9.75
N THR A 24 4.29 8.20 -9.16
CA THR A 24 4.71 8.25 -7.76
C THR A 24 3.58 8.79 -6.90
N VAL A 25 3.28 8.09 -5.79
CA VAL A 25 2.31 8.51 -4.78
C VAL A 25 2.99 8.63 -3.42
N THR A 26 2.52 9.56 -2.59
CA THR A 26 2.99 9.74 -1.21
C THR A 26 1.91 9.24 -0.27
N LEU A 27 2.25 8.28 0.58
CA LEU A 27 1.32 7.66 1.53
C LEU A 27 1.85 7.81 2.95
N ASP A 28 0.99 8.23 3.87
CA ASP A 28 1.30 8.20 5.29
C ASP A 28 1.28 6.75 5.79
N TYR A 29 2.46 6.18 6.00
CA TYR A 29 2.66 4.80 6.42
C TYR A 29 3.13 4.72 7.87
N ARG A 30 2.71 3.66 8.58
CA ARG A 30 3.31 3.23 9.85
C ARG A 30 3.48 1.72 9.88
N ALA A 31 4.63 1.24 10.32
CA ALA A 31 4.94 -0.19 10.43
C ALA A 31 4.34 -0.85 11.69
N GLY A 32 3.78 -0.09 12.63
CA GLY A 32 3.23 -0.62 13.87
C GLY A 32 2.40 0.40 14.64
N MET A 33 1.60 -0.08 15.60
CA MET A 33 0.66 0.77 16.37
C MET A 33 1.36 1.82 17.25
N GLN A 34 2.62 1.59 17.62
CA GLN A 34 3.43 2.52 18.42
C GLN A 34 4.29 3.46 17.56
N SER A 35 4.31 3.29 16.24
CA SER A 35 5.07 4.13 15.33
C SER A 35 4.22 5.28 14.83
N GLU A 36 4.85 6.45 14.71
CA GLU A 36 4.24 7.61 14.07
C GLU A 36 4.04 7.33 12.57
N TYR A 37 2.98 7.91 12.00
CA TYR A 37 2.81 7.95 10.56
C TYR A 37 3.89 8.83 9.95
N LYS A 38 4.51 8.35 8.87
CA LYS A 38 5.47 9.11 8.09
C LYS A 38 5.08 9.06 6.61
N PRO A 39 5.22 10.18 5.88
CA PRO A 39 5.00 10.19 4.45
C PRO A 39 6.12 9.41 3.77
N GLU A 40 5.75 8.45 2.93
CA GLU A 40 6.68 7.64 2.16
C GLU A 40 6.26 7.61 0.69
N GLU A 41 7.24 7.64 -0.22
CA GLU A 41 6.99 7.67 -1.66
C GLU A 41 7.05 6.27 -2.27
N PHE A 42 5.99 5.92 -3.01
CA PHE A 42 5.87 4.65 -3.70
C PHE A 42 5.64 4.87 -5.19
N VAL A 43 6.29 4.06 -6.02
CA VAL A 43 6.00 3.94 -7.45
C VAL A 43 4.87 2.93 -7.64
N VAL A 44 3.84 3.31 -8.37
CA VAL A 44 2.70 2.43 -8.63
C VAL A 44 3.11 1.36 -9.63
N SER A 45 3.23 0.12 -9.18
CA SER A 45 3.62 -1.02 -10.02
C SER A 45 2.42 -1.80 -10.55
N GLY A 46 1.24 -1.62 -9.97
CA GLY A 46 0.01 -2.29 -10.42
C GLY A 46 -1.27 -1.63 -9.92
N ILE A 47 -2.34 -1.75 -10.72
CA ILE A 47 -3.68 -1.33 -10.32
C ILE A 47 -4.55 -2.57 -10.35
N LEU A 48 -4.97 -3.02 -9.17
CA LEU A 48 -5.84 -4.18 -9.03
C LEU A 48 -7.26 -3.78 -9.48
N TYR A 49 -7.89 -4.62 -10.30
CA TYR A 49 -9.30 -4.46 -10.60
C TYR A 49 -10.08 -4.62 -9.29
N ASP A 50 -10.93 -3.64 -8.97
CA ASP A 50 -11.93 -3.77 -7.92
C ASP A 50 -12.75 -5.02 -8.24
N ARG A 51 -12.51 -6.12 -7.51
CA ARG A 51 -13.54 -7.14 -7.37
C ARG A 51 -14.58 -6.46 -6.49
N ASP A 52 -15.79 -6.27 -7.00
CA ASP A 52 -16.92 -5.61 -6.33
C ASP A 52 -17.31 -6.16 -4.94
N GLU A 53 -16.53 -7.06 -4.33
CA GLU A 53 -16.87 -7.78 -3.09
C GLU A 53 -15.73 -7.90 -2.07
N TYR A 54 -14.89 -6.87 -1.93
CA TYR A 54 -14.10 -6.71 -0.68
C TYR A 54 -14.30 -5.34 -0.05
N THR A 55 -15.56 -4.90 0.02
CA THR A 55 -16.01 -3.92 1.02
C THR A 55 -16.12 -4.64 2.38
N ILE A 56 -15.00 -5.08 2.92
CA ILE A 56 -14.90 -5.22 4.38
C ILE A 56 -14.80 -3.78 4.88
N GLU A 57 -15.81 -3.33 5.63
CA GLU A 57 -16.14 -1.93 5.95
C GLU A 57 -15.02 -1.02 6.54
N ALA A 58 -13.74 -1.38 6.52
CA ALA A 58 -12.65 -0.47 6.94
C ALA A 58 -11.23 -0.86 6.47
N SER A 59 -11.04 -1.78 5.50
CA SER A 59 -9.68 -2.23 5.16
C SER A 59 -9.44 -2.42 3.67
N TYR A 60 -8.51 -1.65 3.12
CA TYR A 60 -7.93 -1.88 1.81
C TYR A 60 -6.73 -2.82 1.91
N VAL A 61 -6.61 -3.76 0.98
CA VAL A 61 -5.42 -4.60 0.82
C VAL A 61 -4.54 -4.00 -0.27
N ALA A 62 -3.28 -3.75 0.06
CA ALA A 62 -2.24 -3.31 -0.87
C ALA A 62 -1.04 -4.27 -0.76
N PHE A 63 -0.37 -4.50 -1.89
CA PHE A 63 0.84 -5.31 -1.96
C PHE A 63 2.04 -4.37 -2.16
N GLY A 64 2.98 -4.40 -1.21
CA GLY A 64 4.27 -3.74 -1.31
C GLY A 64 5.37 -4.70 -1.78
N SER A 65 6.53 -4.16 -2.20
CA SER A 65 7.66 -5.00 -2.58
C SER A 65 8.21 -5.82 -1.41
N GLN A 66 8.79 -6.97 -1.72
CA GLN A 66 9.42 -7.83 -0.71
C GLN A 66 10.56 -7.13 0.02
N GLU A 67 11.37 -6.33 -0.68
CA GLU A 67 12.44 -5.53 -0.07
C GLU A 67 11.89 -4.52 0.95
N PHE A 68 10.76 -3.85 0.65
CA PHE A 68 10.12 -2.92 1.58
C PHE A 68 9.65 -3.65 2.85
N TYR A 69 9.02 -4.81 2.66
CA TYR A 69 8.57 -5.66 3.76
C TYR A 69 9.74 -6.14 4.64
N ASP A 70 10.83 -6.58 4.01
CA ASP A 70 11.99 -7.11 4.73
C ASP A 70 12.79 -6.03 5.48
N GLU A 71 12.85 -4.79 4.98
CA GLU A 71 13.50 -3.68 5.69
C GLU A 71 12.65 -3.13 6.84
N HIS A 72 11.32 -3.06 6.68
CA HIS A 72 10.45 -2.30 7.59
C HIS A 72 9.68 -3.17 8.59
N VAL A 73 9.61 -4.49 8.36
CA VAL A 73 8.96 -5.44 9.28
C VAL A 73 10.03 -6.35 9.88
N ALA A 74 10.18 -6.27 11.19
CA ALA A 74 11.07 -7.14 11.95
C ALA A 74 10.72 -8.61 11.66
N GLU A 75 11.74 -9.45 11.50
CA GLU A 75 11.59 -10.83 11.04
C GLU A 75 10.59 -11.66 11.88
N ASN A 76 10.49 -11.36 13.18
CA ASN A 76 9.56 -12.02 14.11
C ASN A 76 8.09 -11.62 13.94
N ASP A 77 7.80 -10.49 13.30
CA ASP A 77 6.45 -9.99 13.05
C ASP A 77 5.98 -10.29 11.62
N ARG A 78 6.80 -11.01 10.84
CA ARG A 78 6.47 -11.39 9.47
C ARG A 78 5.46 -12.53 9.46
N GLN A 79 4.32 -12.32 8.80
CA GLN A 79 3.34 -13.37 8.50
C GLN A 79 3.21 -13.52 6.99
N TYR A 80 3.44 -14.74 6.52
CA TYR A 80 3.25 -15.14 5.13
C TYR A 80 1.87 -15.80 5.01
N ASN A 81 1.00 -15.25 4.15
CA ASN A 81 -0.25 -15.89 3.73
C ASN A 81 -0.09 -16.57 2.37
#